data_AF-A0A938FSY7-F1
#
_entry.id   AF-A0A938FSY7-F1
#
_cell.length_a   1.000
_cell.length_b   1.000
_cell.length_c   1.000
_cell.angle_alpha   90.00
_cell.angle_beta   90.00
_cell.angle_gamma   90.00
#
_symmetry.space_group_name_H-M   'P 1'
#
loop_
_entity.id
_entity.type
_entity.pdbx_description
1 polymer ?
#
loop_
_entity_poly.entity_id
_entity_poly.type
_entity_poly.pdbx_seq_one_letter_code
_entity_poly.pdbx_strand_id
1 'polypeptide(L)'
;MGLIIFIETGILIAFFLPGDSILFAAGLIAGTRDDVNIVFLIFVIFLGAFIGDQFGYVLGRKYGRSYLERRDTPRIRRMVARAEGFYKKYGWSAVILARFYPWIRTFMPPIAGIAKMNYYKFLAANALGALLWGVGITLLGFYAASIPALKGSARAIAIFFVLLTIALTIRNYIRARRD
;
A
#
# COMPACT_ATOMS: atom_id res chain seq x y z
N MET A 1 -10.41 1.12 -10.49
CA MET A 1 -9.74 1.13 -9.16
C MET A 1 -9.29 -0.26 -8.71
N GLY A 2 -10.17 -1.27 -8.63
CA GLY A 2 -9.76 -2.63 -8.23
C GLY A 2 -8.61 -3.21 -9.07
N LEU A 3 -8.64 -3.00 -10.39
CA LEU A 3 -7.56 -3.42 -11.29
C LEU A 3 -6.24 -2.64 -11.05
N ILE A 4 -6.34 -1.37 -10.65
CA ILE A 4 -5.18 -0.51 -10.35
C ILE A 4 -4.54 -0.95 -9.05
N ILE A 5 -5.35 -1.26 -8.01
CA ILE A 5 -4.86 -1.78 -6.73
C ILE A 5 -4.27 -3.18 -6.90
N PHE A 6 -4.86 -4.02 -7.76
CA PHE A 6 -4.32 -5.34 -8.12
C PHE A 6 -2.98 -5.25 -8.86
N ILE A 7 -2.83 -4.26 -9.75
CA ILE A 7 -1.55 -3.98 -10.41
C ILE A 7 -0.54 -3.38 -9.41
N GLU A 8 -0.99 -2.52 -8.50
CA GLU A 8 -0.19 -1.87 -7.44
C GLU A 8 0.46 -2.87 -6.49
N THR A 9 -0.23 -3.97 -6.23
CA THR A 9 0.19 -4.99 -5.26
C THR A 9 0.73 -6.25 -5.91
N GLY A 10 0.28 -6.57 -7.14
CA GLY A 10 0.70 -7.72 -7.92
C GLY A 10 2.00 -7.52 -8.73
N ILE A 11 2.29 -6.29 -9.16
CA ILE A 11 3.48 -5.99 -9.96
C ILE A 11 4.44 -5.15 -9.11
N LEU A 12 5.59 -5.75 -8.74
CA LEU A 12 6.73 -5.16 -8.02
C LEU A 12 7.33 -3.86 -8.64
N ILE A 13 6.73 -3.33 -9.71
CA ILE A 13 7.12 -2.13 -10.45
C ILE A 13 6.29 -0.89 -10.01
N ALA A 14 5.24 -1.03 -9.19
CA ALA A 14 4.46 0.09 -8.66
C ALA A 14 5.08 0.75 -7.40
N PHE A 15 6.41 0.83 -7.32
CA PHE A 15 7.20 1.29 -6.17
C PHE A 15 6.94 2.76 -5.74
N PHE A 16 6.02 3.49 -6.40
CA PHE A 16 5.88 4.94 -6.24
C PHE A 16 4.46 5.51 -6.36
N LEU A 17 3.39 4.70 -6.31
CA LEU A 17 2.05 5.28 -6.13
C LEU A 17 1.83 5.61 -4.63
N PRO A 18 1.58 6.88 -4.26
CA PRO A 18 1.18 7.29 -2.92
C PRO A 18 -0.25 6.83 -2.65
N GLY A 19 -0.41 5.53 -2.37
CA GLY A 19 -1.70 4.95 -2.00
C GLY A 19 -2.39 5.70 -0.85
N ASP A 20 -1.62 6.26 0.09
CA ASP A 20 -2.15 7.05 1.21
C ASP A 20 -2.87 8.32 0.74
N SER A 21 -2.31 9.03 -0.23
CA SER A 21 -2.91 10.23 -0.82
C SER A 21 -4.16 9.90 -1.63
N ILE A 22 -4.16 8.77 -2.34
CA ILE A 22 -5.32 8.30 -3.11
C ILE A 22 -6.47 7.92 -2.19
N LEU A 23 -6.19 7.18 -1.11
CA LEU A 23 -7.19 6.84 -0.10
C LEU A 23 -7.77 8.08 0.58
N PHE A 24 -6.91 9.02 0.96
CA PHE A 24 -7.35 10.25 1.59
C PHE A 24 -8.23 11.08 0.65
N ALA A 25 -7.82 11.25 -0.62
CA ALA A 25 -8.60 11.95 -1.63
C ALA A 25 -9.94 11.24 -1.92
N ALA A 26 -9.96 9.91 -1.99
CA ALA A 26 -11.17 9.13 -2.18
C ALA A 26 -12.15 9.32 -1.02
N GLY A 27 -11.65 9.32 0.22
CA GLY A 27 -12.44 9.65 1.41
C GLY A 27 -12.98 11.08 1.37
N LEU A 28 -12.15 12.05 1.02
CA LEU A 28 -12.54 13.47 0.91
C LEU A 28 -13.65 13.68 -0.12
N ILE A 29 -13.54 13.04 -1.28
CA ILE A 29 -14.59 13.08 -2.32
C ILE A 29 -15.88 12.46 -1.78
N ALA A 30 -15.80 11.29 -1.15
CA ALA A 30 -16.96 10.61 -0.57
C ALA A 30 -17.66 11.45 0.52
N GLY A 31 -16.92 12.26 1.28
CA GLY A 31 -17.50 13.16 2.28
C GLY A 31 -18.13 14.44 1.73
N THR A 32 -17.94 14.74 0.45
CA THR A 32 -18.53 15.92 -0.22
C THR A 32 -19.69 15.58 -1.16
N ARG A 33 -19.95 14.29 -1.36
CA ARG A 33 -20.83 13.76 -2.39
C ARG A 33 -21.78 12.74 -1.78
N ASP A 34 -23.07 13.04 -1.78
CA ASP A 34 -24.09 12.13 -1.23
C ASP A 34 -24.32 10.87 -2.12
N ASP A 35 -23.82 10.89 -3.36
CA ASP A 35 -23.89 9.76 -4.31
C ASP A 35 -22.80 8.69 -4.10
N VAL A 36 -21.87 8.90 -3.16
CA VAL A 36 -20.76 7.96 -2.93
C VAL A 36 -20.94 7.21 -1.62
N ASN A 37 -21.21 5.91 -1.73
CA ASN A 37 -21.30 5.04 -0.55
C ASN A 37 -19.90 4.74 0.01
N ILE A 38 -19.58 5.36 1.15
CA ILE A 38 -18.31 5.20 1.86
C ILE A 38 -18.02 3.76 2.28
N VAL A 39 -19.06 2.99 2.63
CA VAL A 39 -18.92 1.57 3.03
C VAL A 39 -18.48 0.74 1.83
N PHE A 40 -19.09 0.97 0.66
CA PHE A 40 -18.70 0.30 -0.58
C PHE A 40 -17.27 0.68 -1.00
N LEU A 41 -16.90 1.97 -0.90
CA LEU A 41 -15.54 2.44 -1.19
C LEU A 41 -14.49 1.74 -0.32
N ILE A 42 -14.72 1.71 0.99
CA ILE A 42 -13.86 1.05 1.97
C ILE A 42 -13.74 -0.45 1.66
N PHE A 43 -14.85 -1.11 1.32
CA PHE A 43 -14.86 -2.53 0.99
C PHE A 43 -14.00 -2.85 -0.24
N VAL A 44 -14.10 -2.04 -1.30
CA VAL A 44 -13.29 -2.19 -2.52
C VAL A 44 -11.80 -1.94 -2.24
N ILE A 45 -11.47 -0.93 -1.44
CA ILE A 45 -10.10 -0.63 -1.01
C ILE A 45 -9.53 -1.81 -0.22
N PHE A 46 -10.29 -2.31 0.75
CA PHE A 46 -9.89 -3.42 1.60
C PHE A 46 -9.62 -4.67 0.75
N LEU A 47 -10.56 -5.04 -0.14
CA LEU A 47 -10.40 -6.21 -1.02
C LEU A 47 -9.17 -6.09 -1.92
N GLY A 48 -8.98 -4.92 -2.54
CA GLY A 48 -7.82 -4.67 -3.40
C GLY A 48 -6.50 -4.83 -2.64
N ALA A 49 -6.37 -4.16 -1.49
CA ALA A 49 -5.18 -4.24 -0.66
C ALA A 49 -4.95 -5.67 -0.14
N PHE A 50 -6.02 -6.34 0.30
CA PHE A 50 -5.95 -7.68 0.84
C PHE A 50 -5.49 -8.71 -0.20
N ILE A 51 -6.17 -8.78 -1.35
CA ILE A 51 -5.85 -9.70 -2.45
C ILE A 51 -4.44 -9.44 -2.97
N GLY A 52 -4.10 -8.17 -3.09
CA GLY A 52 -2.79 -7.72 -3.49
C GLY A 52 -1.65 -8.27 -2.66
N ASP A 53 -1.76 -8.10 -1.35
CA ASP A 53 -0.73 -8.58 -0.43
C ASP A 53 -0.69 -10.11 -0.37
N GLN A 54 -1.81 -10.80 -0.63
CA GLN A 54 -1.80 -12.25 -0.84
C GLN A 54 -0.94 -12.63 -2.06
N PHE A 55 -1.09 -11.91 -3.18
CA PHE A 55 -0.28 -12.16 -4.36
C PHE A 55 1.20 -11.93 -4.07
N GLY A 56 1.55 -10.83 -3.41
CA GLY A 56 2.93 -10.54 -3.00
C GLY A 56 3.51 -11.64 -2.11
N TYR A 57 2.76 -12.12 -1.13
CA TYR A 57 3.18 -13.23 -0.26
C TYR A 57 3.40 -14.54 -1.02
N VAL A 58 2.47 -14.92 -1.90
CA VAL A 58 2.59 -16.15 -2.69
C VAL A 58 3.78 -16.06 -3.65
N LEU A 59 3.97 -14.90 -4.28
CA LEU A 59 5.09 -14.64 -5.16
C LEU A 59 6.43 -14.76 -4.40
N GLY A 60 6.52 -14.15 -3.22
CA GLY A 60 7.68 -14.27 -2.34
C GLY A 60 7.93 -15.70 -1.88
N ARG A 61 6.87 -16.45 -1.53
CA ARG A 61 7.00 -17.84 -1.05
C ARG A 61 7.40 -18.82 -2.15
N LYS A 62 6.88 -18.64 -3.37
CA LYS A 62 7.10 -19.56 -4.50
C LYS A 62 8.35 -19.22 -5.31
N TYR A 63 8.63 -17.94 -5.52
CA TYR A 63 9.72 -17.48 -6.41
C TYR A 63 10.82 -16.72 -5.67
N GLY A 64 10.58 -16.26 -4.44
CA GLY A 64 11.48 -15.33 -3.77
C GLY A 64 12.89 -15.88 -3.49
N ARG A 65 13.04 -17.18 -3.14
CA ARG A 65 14.36 -17.79 -2.94
C ARG A 65 15.18 -17.87 -4.23
N SER A 66 14.60 -18.44 -5.30
CA SER A 66 15.30 -18.54 -6.58
C SER A 66 15.52 -17.19 -7.26
N TYR A 67 14.69 -16.18 -6.99
CA TYR A 67 14.91 -14.81 -7.46
C TYR A 67 16.05 -14.13 -6.70
N LEU A 68 16.11 -14.31 -5.36
CA LEU A 68 17.19 -13.80 -4.52
C LEU A 68 18.55 -14.42 -4.85
N GLU A 69 18.58 -15.73 -5.09
CA GLU A 69 19.78 -16.48 -5.47
C GLU A 69 20.32 -16.06 -6.85
N ARG A 70 19.45 -15.60 -7.77
CA ARG A 70 19.84 -15.19 -9.13
C ARG A 70 20.21 -13.70 -9.26
N ARG A 71 19.76 -12.84 -8.33
CA ARG A 71 19.94 -11.37 -8.36
C ARG A 71 20.57 -10.90 -7.05
N ASP A 72 21.72 -11.47 -6.71
CA ASP A 72 22.36 -11.28 -5.42
C ASP A 72 23.10 -9.93 -5.26
N THR A 73 22.35 -8.83 -5.38
CA THR A 73 22.87 -7.46 -5.30
C THR A 73 22.88 -6.96 -3.84
N PRO A 74 23.88 -6.16 -3.40
CA PRO A 74 23.97 -5.61 -2.03
C PRO A 74 22.74 -4.80 -1.58
N ARG A 75 21.99 -4.22 -2.52
CA ARG A 75 20.74 -3.49 -2.24
C ARG A 75 19.63 -4.45 -1.82
N ILE A 76 19.46 -5.56 -2.54
CA ILE A 76 18.43 -6.57 -2.26
C ILE A 76 18.74 -7.27 -0.94
N ARG A 77 20.00 -7.66 -0.68
CA ARG A 77 20.41 -8.23 0.62
C ARG A 77 20.09 -7.30 1.80
N ARG A 78 20.41 -6.01 1.70
CA ARG A 78 20.07 -5.03 2.74
C ARG A 78 18.56 -4.89 2.96
N MET A 79 17.77 -4.96 1.90
CA MET A 79 16.30 -4.87 2.00
C MET A 79 15.69 -6.12 2.65
N VAL A 80 16.16 -7.32 2.27
CA VAL A 80 15.76 -8.58 2.91
C VAL A 80 16.16 -8.58 4.39
N ALA A 81 17.42 -8.25 4.71
CA ALA A 81 17.89 -8.22 6.10
C ALA A 81 17.12 -7.22 6.97
N ARG A 82 16.74 -6.04 6.43
CA ARG A 82 15.89 -5.08 7.16
C ARG A 82 14.52 -5.63 7.46
N ALA A 83 13.88 -6.27 6.49
CA ALA A 83 12.53 -6.79 6.68
C ALA A 83 12.53 -8.06 7.56
N GLU A 84 13.55 -8.92 7.46
CA GLU A 84 13.77 -10.02 8.40
C GLU A 84 14.03 -9.50 9.82
N GLY A 85 14.82 -8.43 9.98
CA GLY A 85 15.02 -7.77 11.26
C GLY A 85 13.72 -7.16 11.82
N PHE A 86 12.92 -6.55 10.96
CA PHE A 86 11.60 -6.00 11.32
C PHE A 86 10.63 -7.11 11.75
N TYR A 87 10.62 -8.24 11.04
CA TYR A 87 9.86 -9.42 11.41
C TYR A 87 10.38 -10.07 12.70
N LYS A 88 11.70 -10.18 12.89
CA LYS A 88 12.27 -10.73 14.12
C LYS A 88 11.93 -9.88 15.34
N LYS A 89 11.80 -8.56 15.16
CA LYS A 89 11.48 -7.61 16.22
C LYS A 89 9.98 -7.56 16.55
N TYR A 90 9.11 -7.59 15.54
CA TYR A 90 7.66 -7.36 15.72
C TYR A 90 6.79 -8.61 15.44
N GLY A 91 7.37 -9.70 14.94
CA GLY A 91 6.65 -10.92 14.62
C GLY A 91 5.53 -10.70 13.60
N TRP A 92 4.32 -11.17 13.91
CA TRP A 92 3.17 -11.04 13.01
C TRP A 92 2.65 -9.60 12.90
N SER A 93 2.81 -8.77 13.93
CA SER A 93 2.40 -7.36 13.89
C SER A 93 3.29 -6.52 12.97
N ALA A 94 4.45 -7.04 12.56
CA ALA A 94 5.31 -6.43 11.54
C ALA A 94 4.54 -6.12 10.24
N VAL A 95 3.60 -6.99 9.85
CA VAL A 95 2.78 -6.82 8.64
C VAL A 95 1.81 -5.65 8.77
N ILE A 96 1.26 -5.45 9.97
CA ILE A 96 0.36 -4.32 10.27
C ILE A 96 1.17 -3.03 10.29
N LEU A 97 2.26 -3.01 11.05
CA LEU A 97 3.11 -1.83 11.20
C LEU A 97 3.74 -1.40 9.88
N ALA A 98 4.14 -2.35 9.04
CA ALA A 98 4.71 -2.07 7.72
C ALA A 98 3.85 -1.18 6.85
N ARG A 99 2.52 -1.25 6.97
CA ARG A 99 1.58 -0.47 6.14
C ARG A 99 1.69 1.03 6.36
N PHE A 100 2.10 1.46 7.56
CA PHE A 100 2.31 2.87 7.90
C PHE A 100 3.69 3.41 7.45
N TYR A 101 4.57 2.53 6.96
CA TYR A 101 5.87 2.90 6.43
C TYR A 101 5.88 2.66 4.90
N PRO A 102 5.86 3.71 4.07
CA PRO A 102 5.72 3.59 2.60
C PRO A 102 6.71 2.61 1.96
N TRP A 103 7.96 2.60 2.44
CA TRP A 103 9.02 1.74 1.93
C TRP A 103 8.98 0.31 2.45
N ILE A 104 8.27 0.04 3.54
CA ILE A 104 8.22 -1.29 4.16
C ILE A 104 6.99 -2.04 3.65
N ARG A 105 5.85 -1.36 3.45
CA ARG A 105 4.58 -1.98 3.07
C ARG A 105 4.64 -2.81 1.78
N THR A 106 5.37 -2.35 0.76
CA THR A 106 5.46 -3.02 -0.54
C THR A 106 6.36 -4.26 -0.51
N PHE A 107 7.32 -4.28 0.40
CA PHE A 107 8.27 -5.39 0.54
C PHE A 107 7.86 -6.40 1.59
N MET A 108 7.00 -6.00 2.53
CA MET A 108 6.59 -6.84 3.63
C MET A 108 5.87 -8.12 3.16
N PRO A 109 4.91 -8.11 2.21
CA PRO A 109 4.26 -9.33 1.75
C PRO A 109 5.23 -10.31 1.07
N PRO A 110 6.04 -9.90 0.07
CA PRO A 110 7.03 -10.80 -0.53
C PRO A 110 8.05 -11.34 0.48
N ILE A 111 8.51 -10.52 1.41
CA ILE A 111 9.51 -10.94 2.40
C ILE A 111 8.89 -11.88 3.44
N ALA A 112 7.66 -11.64 3.88
CA ALA A 112 6.92 -12.60 4.70
C ALA A 112 6.77 -13.96 3.99
N GLY A 113 6.61 -13.96 2.66
CA GLY A 113 6.63 -15.16 1.83
C GLY A 113 8.00 -15.85 1.80
N ILE A 114 9.07 -15.10 1.55
CA ILE A 114 10.47 -15.59 1.53
C ILE A 114 10.86 -16.20 2.87
N ALA A 115 10.52 -15.52 3.97
CA ALA A 115 10.76 -15.95 5.34
C ALA A 115 9.87 -17.14 5.77
N LYS A 116 9.01 -17.64 4.88
CA LYS A 116 8.07 -18.75 5.14
C LYS A 116 7.20 -18.52 6.38
N MET A 117 6.76 -17.27 6.59
CA MET A 117 5.83 -16.94 7.68
C MET A 117 4.58 -17.82 7.58
N ASN A 118 4.05 -18.28 8.72
CA ASN A 118 2.80 -19.04 8.74
C ASN A 118 1.69 -18.26 8.01
N TYR A 119 1.04 -18.91 7.04
CA TYR A 119 0.08 -18.27 6.15
C TYR A 119 -1.10 -17.66 6.91
N TYR A 120 -1.63 -18.34 7.93
CA TYR A 120 -2.75 -17.83 8.72
C TYR A 120 -2.38 -16.61 9.54
N LYS A 121 -1.16 -16.57 10.08
CA LYS A 121 -0.64 -15.38 10.80
C LYS A 121 -0.50 -14.20 9.84
N PHE A 122 0.02 -14.44 8.64
CA PHE A 122 0.11 -13.41 7.60
C PHE A 122 -1.27 -12.93 7.18
N LEU A 123 -2.22 -13.84 6.92
CA LEU A 123 -3.58 -13.54 6.51
C LEU A 123 -4.29 -12.64 7.53
N ALA A 124 -4.25 -13.00 8.82
CA ALA A 124 -4.86 -12.23 9.89
C ALA A 124 -4.20 -10.85 10.05
N ALA A 125 -2.88 -10.79 10.06
CA ALA A 125 -2.14 -9.53 10.14
C ALA A 125 -2.40 -8.63 8.93
N ASN A 126 -2.50 -9.23 7.74
CA ASN A 126 -2.78 -8.55 6.49
C ASN A 126 -4.19 -7.97 6.47
N ALA A 127 -5.20 -8.75 6.88
CA ALA A 127 -6.58 -8.30 6.99
C ALA A 127 -6.68 -7.13 7.99
N LEU A 128 -6.15 -7.30 9.21
CA LEU A 128 -6.18 -6.24 10.22
C LEU A 128 -5.44 -4.99 9.75
N GLY A 129 -4.28 -5.16 9.12
CA GLY A 129 -3.52 -4.05 8.56
C GLY A 129 -4.27 -3.34 7.43
N ALA A 130 -4.86 -4.08 6.49
CA ALA A 130 -5.64 -3.53 5.38
C ALA A 130 -6.83 -2.74 5.89
N LEU A 131 -7.49 -3.28 6.91
CA LEU A 131 -8.63 -2.65 7.54
C LEU A 131 -8.21 -1.38 8.28
N LEU A 132 -7.24 -1.43 9.20
CA LEU A 132 -6.79 -0.27 9.95
C LEU A 132 -6.25 0.85 9.05
N TRP A 133 -5.42 0.51 8.06
CA TRP A 133 -4.83 1.48 7.15
C TRP A 133 -5.85 2.00 6.13
N GLY A 134 -6.56 1.09 5.44
CA GLY A 134 -7.51 1.43 4.40
C GLY A 134 -8.74 2.15 4.92
N VAL A 135 -9.36 1.64 5.99
CA VAL A 135 -10.49 2.30 6.66
C VAL A 135 -10.02 3.59 7.31
N GLY A 136 -8.90 3.56 8.05
CA GLY A 136 -8.42 4.70 8.82
C GLY A 136 -8.15 5.92 7.94
N ILE A 137 -7.34 5.77 6.89
CA ILE A 137 -6.98 6.90 6.00
C ILE A 137 -8.20 7.40 5.22
N THR A 138 -9.07 6.49 4.77
CA THR A 138 -10.28 6.86 4.02
C THR A 138 -11.29 7.59 4.90
N LEU A 139 -11.51 7.15 6.14
CA LEU A 139 -12.37 7.84 7.10
C LEU A 139 -11.78 9.19 7.50
N LEU A 140 -10.46 9.29 7.68
CA LEU A 140 -9.81 10.58 7.93
C LEU A 140 -10.08 11.57 6.79
N GLY A 141 -10.00 11.12 5.53
CA GLY A 141 -10.40 11.93 4.37
C GLY A 141 -11.89 12.32 4.40
N PHE A 142 -12.77 11.38 4.73
CA PHE A 142 -14.21 11.58 4.81
C PHE A 142 -14.59 12.63 5.87
N TYR A 143 -14.04 12.53 7.08
CA TYR A 143 -14.28 13.52 8.13
C TYR A 143 -13.60 14.86 7.85
N ALA A 144 -12.45 14.87 7.17
CA ALA A 144 -11.81 16.11 6.74
C ALA A 144 -12.71 16.93 5.80
N ALA A 145 -13.61 16.29 5.04
CA ALA A 145 -14.61 16.97 4.21
C ALA A 145 -15.65 17.75 5.04
N SER A 146 -15.82 17.43 6.33
CA SER A 146 -16.76 18.12 7.21
C SER A 146 -16.23 19.47 7.70
N ILE A 147 -14.93 19.74 7.55
CA ILE A 147 -14.29 20.99 7.98
C ILE A 147 -14.64 22.11 6.98
N PRO A 148 -15.32 23.20 7.39
CA PRO A 148 -15.78 24.27 6.49
C PRO A 148 -14.68 24.89 5.64
N ALA A 149 -13.47 25.03 6.20
CA ALA A 149 -12.28 25.53 5.50
C ALA A 149 -11.81 24.61 4.36
N LEU A 150 -12.12 23.31 4.43
CA LEU A 150 -11.78 22.35 3.38
C LEU A 150 -12.94 22.09 2.42
N LYS A 151 -14.21 22.35 2.77
CA LYS A 151 -15.36 22.09 1.87
C LYS A 151 -15.26 22.78 0.49
N GLY A 152 -14.95 24.08 0.47
CA GLY A 152 -14.80 24.82 -0.79
C GLY A 152 -13.56 24.41 -1.60
N SER A 153 -12.53 23.93 -0.92
CA SER A 153 -11.25 23.54 -1.50
C SER A 153 -11.11 22.03 -1.69
N ALA A 154 -12.07 21.21 -1.26
CA ALA A 154 -11.93 19.76 -1.16
C ALA A 154 -11.67 19.11 -2.52
N ARG A 155 -12.39 19.55 -3.57
CA ARG A 155 -12.13 19.12 -4.95
C ARG A 155 -10.74 19.56 -5.42
N ALA A 156 -10.36 20.81 -5.15
CA ALA A 156 -9.06 21.34 -5.56
C ALA A 156 -7.90 20.61 -4.84
N ILE A 157 -8.06 20.30 -3.55
CA ILE A 157 -7.11 19.54 -2.74
C ILE A 157 -7.01 18.10 -3.23
N ALA A 158 -8.14 17.43 -3.48
CA ALA A 158 -8.15 16.07 -4.04
C ALA A 158 -7.45 16.01 -5.41
N ILE A 159 -7.80 16.92 -6.32
CA ILE A 159 -7.18 17.04 -7.65
C ILE A 159 -5.69 17.36 -7.50
N PHE A 160 -5.31 18.27 -6.62
CA PHE A 160 -3.92 18.61 -6.35
C PHE A 160 -3.12 17.40 -5.88
N PHE A 161 -3.61 16.62 -4.91
CA PHE A 161 -2.91 15.43 -4.42
C PHE A 161 -2.82 14.32 -5.47
N VAL A 162 -3.85 14.15 -6.32
CA VAL A 162 -3.82 13.21 -7.45
C VAL A 162 -2.80 13.65 -8.51
N LEU A 163 -2.81 14.92 -8.90
CA LEU A 163 -1.86 15.46 -9.87
C LEU A 163 -0.42 15.45 -9.33
N LEU A 164 -0.22 15.83 -8.06
CA LEU A 164 1.06 15.77 -7.38
C LEU A 164 1.60 14.33 -7.33
N THR A 165 0.73 13.38 -7.01
CA THR A 165 1.03 11.94 -7.05
C THR A 165 1.53 11.53 -8.44
N ILE A 166 0.74 11.81 -9.48
CA ILE A 166 1.09 11.45 -10.86
C ILE A 166 2.41 12.11 -11.27
N ALA A 167 2.59 13.40 -10.97
CA ALA A 167 3.80 14.15 -11.29
C ALA A 167 5.04 13.59 -10.59
N LEU A 168 4.95 13.25 -9.30
CA LEU A 168 6.06 12.64 -8.56
C LEU A 168 6.39 11.24 -9.08
N THR A 169 5.38 10.44 -9.43
CA THR A 169 5.57 9.12 -10.06
C THR A 169 6.30 9.26 -11.40
N ILE A 170 5.86 10.18 -12.26
CA ILE A 170 6.52 10.43 -13.56
C ILE A 170 7.95 10.95 -13.36
N ARG A 171 8.16 11.94 -12.50
CA ARG A 171 9.50 12.50 -12.23
C ARG A 171 10.47 11.43 -11.74
N ASN A 172 10.03 10.57 -10.84
CA ASN A 172 10.86 9.51 -10.29
C ASN A 172 11.05 8.35 -11.28
N TYR A 173 10.06 8.04 -12.12
CA TYR A 173 10.24 7.07 -13.22
C TYR A 173 11.29 7.55 -14.23
N ILE A 174 11.29 8.85 -14.56
CA ILE A 174 12.29 9.45 -15.44
C ILE A 174 13.68 9.44 -14.78
N ARG A 175 13.78 9.71 -13.47
CA ARG A 175 15.05 9.60 -12.72
C ARG A 175 15.56 8.16 -12.65
N ALA A 176 14.69 7.18 -12.39
CA ALA A 176 15.05 5.78 -12.31
C ALA A 176 15.48 5.17 -13.66
N ARG A 177 15.21 5.85 -14.78
CA ARG A 177 15.74 5.51 -16.12
C ARG A 177 17.05 6.24 -16.46
N ARG A 178 17.45 7.25 -15.67
CA ARG A 178 18.67 8.04 -15.88
C ARG A 178 19.87 7.55 -15.05
N ASP A 179 19.63 6.70 -14.06
CA ASP A 179 20.65 5.94 -13.30
C ASP A 179 20.72 4.49 -13.82
#